data_AF-A0A7C1E783-F1
#
_entry.id   AF-A0A7C1E783-F1
#
_cell.length_a   1.000
_cell.length_b   1.000
_cell.length_c   1.000
_cell.angle_alpha   90.00
_cell.angle_beta   90.00
_cell.angle_gamma   90.00
#
_symmetry.space_group_name_H-M   'P 1'
#
loop_
_entity.id
_entity.type
_entity.pdbx_description
1 polymer ?
#
loop_
_entity_poly.entity_id
_entity_poly.type
_entity_poly.pdbx_seq_one_letter_code
_entity_poly.pdbx_strand_id
1 'polypeptide(L)'
;ALFWGSVAEHNPRRDRYEIWGIVGPDEYHTRYPGNEGPGLNNNAYTNFMAVWVLLRALEIKEMVDEDTLKRLQVRVGFDSGDMEHWQKISTRMFIPMNDRGVIMQFEGFENLEELDWEKYHKAYGETMRLDRILEKENDSVNRYRACKQADVLMLLYLFSSDELIDIFNRLGYEFRADQIPENIGYYKQITSHGSTLSRVVHSWVYSRSDRNRSWDIFTDALKFDIEDEQGGTTSEGIHLGAMAGTVDLVLRGYSGMEIREDVLWFNPRLPGELKEISFHLRYRSHWIKMHITRRKISVEFDRGWANPVEIGIKGKKYTFKKDDYIEINL
;
A
#
# COMPACT_ATOMS: atom_id res chain seq x y z
N ALA A 1 -7.32 -8.46 15.21
CA ALA A 1 -6.48 -8.24 16.41
C ALA A 1 -6.12 -9.56 17.07
N LEU A 2 -7.09 -10.34 17.57
CA LEU A 2 -6.84 -11.66 18.20
C LEU A 2 -5.86 -12.55 17.43
N PHE A 3 -6.12 -12.82 16.14
CA PHE A 3 -5.21 -13.60 15.30
C PHE A 3 -3.78 -13.05 15.27
N TRP A 4 -3.61 -11.76 14.99
CA TRP A 4 -2.27 -11.14 14.96
C TRP A 4 -1.59 -11.14 16.33
N GLY A 5 -2.36 -10.97 17.40
CA GLY A 5 -1.87 -11.09 18.78
C GLY A 5 -1.42 -12.51 19.13
N SER A 6 -2.08 -13.54 18.59
CA SER A 6 -1.75 -14.94 18.88
C SER A 6 -0.55 -15.47 18.10
N VAL A 7 -0.26 -14.92 16.91
CA VAL A 7 0.87 -15.38 16.07
C VAL A 7 2.13 -14.54 16.23
N ALA A 8 2.05 -13.39 16.91
CA ALA A 8 3.21 -12.55 17.20
C ALA A 8 3.93 -13.05 18.45
N GLU A 9 5.15 -13.56 18.29
CA GLU A 9 5.96 -14.12 19.37
C GLU A 9 7.02 -13.12 19.83
N HIS A 10 7.26 -13.01 21.14
CA HIS A 10 8.33 -12.15 21.67
C HIS A 10 9.67 -12.87 21.56
N ASN A 11 10.64 -12.22 20.92
CA ASN A 11 12.03 -12.62 20.89
C ASN A 11 12.81 -11.88 21.99
N PRO A 12 13.18 -12.54 23.11
CA PRO A 12 13.82 -11.87 24.24
C PRO A 12 15.23 -11.34 23.94
N ARG A 13 15.90 -11.87 22.91
CA ARG A 13 17.26 -11.43 22.55
C ARG A 13 17.26 -10.06 21.85
N ARG A 14 16.21 -9.80 21.06
CA ARG A 14 16.02 -8.53 20.34
C ARG A 14 15.11 -7.57 21.10
N ASP A 15 14.38 -8.09 22.09
CA ASP A 15 13.26 -7.41 22.74
C ASP A 15 12.22 -6.88 21.73
N ARG A 16 11.89 -7.75 20.78
CA ARG A 16 10.96 -7.46 19.68
C ARG A 16 9.94 -8.57 19.53
N TYR A 17 8.77 -8.24 19.00
CA TYR A 17 7.81 -9.23 18.52
C TYR A 17 8.09 -9.58 17.07
N GLU A 18 7.93 -10.84 16.72
CA GLU A 18 8.24 -11.39 15.40
C GLU A 18 7.07 -12.26 14.92
N ILE A 19 6.93 -12.37 13.60
CA ILE A 19 5.98 -13.28 12.94
C ILE A 19 6.78 -14.14 11.97
N TRP A 20 6.63 -15.46 12.08
CA TRP A 20 7.44 -16.44 11.35
C TRP A 20 6.59 -17.31 10.42
N GLY A 21 7.23 -17.91 9.42
CA GLY A 21 6.59 -18.89 8.55
C GLY A 21 5.50 -18.31 7.64
N ILE A 22 5.65 -17.06 7.20
CA ILE A 22 4.65 -16.33 6.41
C ILE A 22 5.09 -16.07 4.96
N VAL A 23 4.13 -15.71 4.12
CA VAL A 23 4.37 -15.26 2.73
C VAL A 23 3.75 -13.88 2.60
N GLY A 24 4.53 -12.92 2.10
CA GLY A 24 4.08 -11.55 1.85
C GLY A 24 3.27 -11.42 0.56
N PRO A 25 2.86 -10.19 0.19
CA PRO A 25 2.27 -9.91 -1.11
C PRO A 25 3.10 -10.40 -2.29
N ASP A 26 4.44 -10.40 -2.20
CA ASP A 26 5.29 -10.96 -3.24
C ASP A 26 5.38 -12.50 -3.15
N GLU A 27 4.63 -13.16 -4.04
CA GLU A 27 4.50 -14.62 -4.08
C GLU A 27 5.72 -15.35 -4.68
N TYR A 28 6.76 -14.65 -5.15
CA TYR A 28 7.99 -15.29 -5.58
C TYR A 28 8.73 -15.94 -4.41
N HIS A 29 8.71 -15.29 -3.25
CA HIS A 29 9.41 -15.76 -2.08
C HIS A 29 8.45 -16.53 -1.18
N THR A 30 8.65 -17.83 -1.10
CA THR A 30 7.86 -18.73 -0.25
C THR A 30 8.70 -19.52 0.73
N ARG A 31 10.04 -19.45 0.63
CA ARG A 31 11.01 -20.09 1.53
C ARG A 31 12.39 -19.47 1.38
N TYR A 32 13.28 -19.73 2.33
CA TYR A 32 14.70 -19.38 2.21
C TYR A 32 15.47 -20.31 1.25
N PRO A 33 16.50 -19.83 0.54
CA PRO A 33 17.40 -20.67 -0.24
C PRO A 33 18.02 -21.78 0.61
N GLY A 34 18.02 -23.02 0.09
CA GLY A 34 18.59 -24.17 0.79
C GLY A 34 17.79 -24.68 1.99
N ASN A 35 16.63 -24.09 2.30
CA ASN A 35 15.73 -24.57 3.35
C ASN A 35 14.57 -25.37 2.74
N GLU A 36 14.24 -26.52 3.34
CA GLU A 36 13.10 -27.35 2.92
C GLU A 36 11.75 -26.85 3.46
N GLY A 37 11.75 -26.09 4.57
CA GLY A 37 10.54 -25.58 5.21
C GLY A 37 9.90 -24.40 4.48
N PRO A 38 8.56 -24.30 4.44
CA PRO A 38 7.86 -23.16 3.86
C PRO A 38 7.86 -21.94 4.80
N GLY A 39 7.68 -20.78 4.20
CA GLY A 39 7.52 -19.50 4.87
C GLY A 39 8.82 -18.73 5.07
N LEU A 40 8.64 -17.45 5.31
CA LEU A 40 9.67 -16.46 5.56
C LEU A 40 9.42 -15.82 6.91
N ASN A 41 10.48 -15.29 7.52
CA ASN A 41 10.35 -14.60 8.79
C ASN A 41 10.24 -13.10 8.56
N ASN A 42 9.35 -12.47 9.32
CA ASN A 42 9.28 -11.02 9.47
C ASN A 42 9.12 -10.27 8.14
N ASN A 43 8.20 -10.71 7.27
CA ASN A 43 7.83 -9.92 6.09
C ASN A 43 7.37 -8.53 6.54
N ALA A 44 8.01 -7.48 6.02
CA ALA A 44 7.81 -6.12 6.49
C ALA A 44 6.38 -5.64 6.29
N TYR A 45 5.77 -5.94 5.12
CA TYR A 45 4.37 -5.63 4.87
C TYR A 45 3.46 -6.27 5.92
N THR A 46 3.64 -7.56 6.17
CA THR A 46 2.80 -8.34 7.09
C THR A 46 2.93 -7.84 8.53
N ASN A 47 4.16 -7.66 9.01
CA ASN A 47 4.41 -7.18 10.36
C ASN A 47 3.87 -5.77 10.56
N PHE A 48 4.04 -4.87 9.58
CA PHE A 48 3.48 -3.52 9.64
C PHE A 48 1.95 -3.54 9.65
N MET A 49 1.32 -4.33 8.77
CA MET A 49 -0.14 -4.46 8.71
C MET A 49 -0.72 -5.09 9.97
N ALA A 50 -0.02 -6.06 10.59
CA ALA A 50 -0.41 -6.63 11.87
C ALA A 50 -0.45 -5.55 12.95
N VAL A 51 0.59 -4.71 13.04
CA VAL A 51 0.62 -3.55 13.96
C VAL A 51 -0.54 -2.59 13.67
N TRP A 52 -0.75 -2.23 12.41
CA TRP A 52 -1.86 -1.34 12.03
C TRP A 52 -3.22 -1.88 12.48
N VAL A 53 -3.50 -3.18 12.26
CA VAL A 53 -4.76 -3.81 12.70
C VAL A 53 -4.89 -3.80 14.23
N LEU A 54 -3.80 -4.03 14.97
CA LEU A 54 -3.80 -3.99 16.44
C LEU A 54 -4.08 -2.57 16.94
N LEU A 55 -3.49 -1.54 16.32
CA LEU A 55 -3.75 -0.14 16.65
C LEU A 55 -5.22 0.24 16.42
N ARG A 56 -5.80 -0.13 15.29
CA ARG A 56 -7.22 0.12 15.01
C ARG A 56 -8.14 -0.55 16.04
N ALA A 57 -7.80 -1.75 16.52
CA ALA A 57 -8.58 -2.41 17.56
C ALA A 57 -8.48 -1.69 18.92
N LEU A 58 -7.29 -1.18 19.27
CA LEU A 58 -7.09 -0.38 20.48
C LEU A 58 -7.81 0.98 20.40
N GLU A 59 -7.89 1.59 19.22
CA GLU A 59 -8.64 2.83 19.01
C GLU A 59 -10.15 2.65 19.12
N ILE A 60 -10.69 1.55 18.59
CA ILE A 60 -12.13 1.25 18.70
C ILE A 60 -12.57 1.20 20.15
N LYS A 61 -11.74 0.65 21.04
CA LYS A 61 -12.00 0.61 22.48
C LYS A 61 -12.21 2.01 23.07
N GLU A 62 -11.46 3.01 22.59
CA GLU A 62 -11.59 4.41 23.05
C GLU A 62 -12.78 5.14 22.39
N MET A 63 -13.39 4.57 21.36
CA MET A 63 -14.54 5.14 20.64
C MET A 63 -15.90 4.63 21.12
N VAL A 64 -15.94 3.54 21.89
CA VAL A 64 -17.18 2.91 22.35
C VAL A 64 -17.37 3.08 23.86
N ASP A 65 -18.63 3.10 24.30
CA ASP A 65 -18.95 3.09 25.74
C ASP A 65 -18.61 1.74 26.39
N GLU A 66 -18.49 1.74 27.72
CA GLU A 66 -18.06 0.58 28.50
C GLU A 66 -19.01 -0.63 28.34
N ASP A 67 -20.33 -0.40 28.23
CA ASP A 67 -21.30 -1.49 28.05
C ASP A 67 -21.18 -2.11 26.67
N THR A 68 -20.97 -1.29 25.64
CA THR A 68 -20.67 -1.76 24.28
C THR A 68 -19.37 -2.55 24.25
N LEU A 69 -18.32 -2.07 24.90
CA LEU A 69 -17.04 -2.78 24.99
C LEU A 69 -17.21 -4.15 25.66
N LYS A 70 -17.89 -4.24 26.80
CA LYS A 70 -18.16 -5.51 27.50
C LYS A 70 -18.91 -6.51 26.62
N ARG A 71 -19.94 -6.05 25.89
CA ARG A 71 -20.68 -6.90 24.94
C ARG A 71 -19.79 -7.40 23.82
N LEU A 72 -18.91 -6.55 23.28
CA LEU A 72 -17.94 -6.95 22.24
C LEU A 72 -16.95 -7.97 22.78
N GLN A 73 -16.40 -7.75 23.98
CA GLN A 73 -15.47 -8.67 24.64
C GLN A 73 -16.07 -10.06 24.80
N VAL A 74 -17.31 -10.17 25.30
CA VAL A 74 -18.01 -11.45 25.44
C VAL A 74 -18.29 -12.10 24.09
N ARG A 75 -18.75 -11.33 23.10
CA ARG A 75 -19.15 -11.86 21.79
C ARG A 75 -17.96 -12.34 20.95
N VAL A 76 -16.85 -11.59 20.98
CA VAL A 76 -15.67 -11.85 20.16
C VAL A 76 -14.67 -12.75 20.90
N GLY A 77 -14.67 -12.73 22.23
CA GLY A 77 -13.79 -13.54 23.07
C GLY A 77 -12.41 -12.92 23.23
N PHE A 78 -12.34 -11.67 23.71
CA PHE A 78 -11.09 -11.01 24.09
C PHE A 78 -11.23 -10.30 25.44
N ASP A 79 -10.12 -10.12 26.14
CA ASP A 79 -10.08 -9.47 27.45
C ASP A 79 -9.08 -8.29 27.52
N SER A 80 -8.85 -7.78 28.72
CA SER A 80 -7.87 -6.70 28.94
C SER A 80 -6.42 -7.14 28.75
N GLY A 81 -6.11 -8.40 29.06
CA GLY A 81 -4.78 -8.99 28.84
C GLY A 81 -4.44 -9.08 27.35
N ASP A 82 -5.41 -9.43 26.51
CA ASP A 82 -5.26 -9.36 25.06
C ASP A 82 -4.92 -7.94 24.60
N MET A 83 -5.66 -6.93 25.08
CA MET A 83 -5.41 -5.54 24.71
C MET A 83 -4.04 -5.04 25.18
N GLU A 84 -3.61 -5.40 26.40
CA GLU A 84 -2.26 -5.11 26.89
C GLU A 84 -1.17 -5.78 26.03
N HIS A 85 -1.40 -7.01 25.59
CA HIS A 85 -0.50 -7.71 24.68
C HIS A 85 -0.43 -7.04 23.31
N TRP A 86 -1.58 -6.64 22.74
CA TRP A 86 -1.64 -5.89 21.48
C TRP A 86 -0.88 -4.56 21.59
N GLN A 87 -1.01 -3.87 22.71
CA GLN A 87 -0.27 -2.64 22.99
C GLN A 87 1.25 -2.89 23.00
N LYS A 88 1.73 -3.97 23.64
CA LYS A 88 3.15 -4.36 23.62
C LYS A 88 3.63 -4.64 22.19
N ILE A 89 2.92 -5.46 21.44
CA ILE A 89 3.24 -5.77 20.03
C ILE A 89 3.34 -4.49 19.21
N SER A 90 2.37 -3.58 19.35
CA SER A 90 2.29 -2.33 18.56
C SER A 90 3.46 -1.37 18.74
N THR A 91 4.31 -1.59 19.75
CA THR A 91 5.49 -0.76 20.05
C THR A 91 6.81 -1.47 19.81
N ARG A 92 6.78 -2.79 19.59
CA ARG A 92 7.98 -3.63 19.56
C ARG A 92 7.99 -4.65 18.44
N MET A 93 7.05 -4.62 17.49
CA MET A 93 7.14 -5.45 16.28
C MET A 93 8.46 -5.19 15.54
N PHE A 94 9.11 -6.26 15.10
CA PHE A 94 10.31 -6.20 14.29
C PHE A 94 9.94 -5.93 12.82
N ILE A 95 10.61 -4.97 12.20
CA ILE A 95 10.61 -4.74 10.75
C ILE A 95 12.07 -4.79 10.27
N PRO A 96 12.41 -5.64 9.29
CA PRO A 96 13.77 -5.71 8.78
C PRO A 96 14.07 -4.47 7.93
N MET A 97 15.19 -3.80 8.23
CA MET A 97 15.70 -2.64 7.48
C MET A 97 17.21 -2.79 7.35
N ASN A 98 17.77 -2.31 6.24
CA ASN A 98 19.23 -2.24 6.08
C ASN A 98 19.79 -0.93 6.65
N ASP A 99 21.13 -0.81 6.67
CA ASP A 99 21.84 0.36 7.23
C ASP A 99 21.55 1.69 6.51
N ARG A 100 21.03 1.64 5.28
CA ARG A 100 20.61 2.82 4.51
C ARG A 100 19.16 3.23 4.81
N GLY A 101 18.47 2.48 5.67
CA GLY A 101 17.07 2.74 5.99
C GLY A 101 16.08 2.28 4.92
N VAL A 102 16.51 1.40 4.00
CA VAL A 102 15.60 0.70 3.09
C VAL A 102 14.98 -0.46 3.85
N ILE A 103 13.66 -0.57 3.80
CA ILE A 103 12.89 -1.65 4.39
C ILE A 103 13.13 -2.90 3.56
N MET A 104 13.58 -3.98 4.19
CA MET A 104 13.77 -5.27 3.53
C MET A 104 12.44 -6.01 3.46
N GLN A 105 12.23 -6.78 2.40
CA GLN A 105 10.93 -7.42 2.18
C GLN A 105 10.61 -8.44 3.27
N PHE A 106 11.62 -9.17 3.74
CA PHE A 106 11.58 -10.09 4.85
C PHE A 106 12.98 -10.19 5.45
N GLU A 107 13.11 -10.83 6.62
CA GLU A 107 14.39 -10.96 7.31
C GLU A 107 15.38 -11.76 6.46
N GLY A 108 16.51 -11.15 6.11
CA GLY A 108 17.57 -11.77 5.31
C GLY A 108 17.40 -11.62 3.79
N PHE A 109 16.42 -10.84 3.32
CA PHE A 109 16.22 -10.56 1.89
C PHE A 109 17.47 -9.97 1.22
N GLU A 110 18.20 -9.13 1.92
CA GLU A 110 19.45 -8.51 1.47
C GLU A 110 20.58 -9.51 1.18
N ASN A 111 20.51 -10.71 1.79
CA ASN A 111 21.51 -11.78 1.65
C ASN A 111 21.25 -12.67 0.43
N LEU A 112 20.13 -12.48 -0.27
CA LEU A 112 19.86 -13.18 -1.52
C LEU A 112 20.79 -12.72 -2.63
N GLU A 113 20.98 -13.58 -3.62
CA GLU A 113 21.82 -13.31 -4.79
C GLU A 113 21.24 -12.16 -5.63
N GLU A 114 22.09 -11.45 -6.34
CA GLU A 114 21.64 -10.47 -7.33
C GLU A 114 21.34 -11.16 -8.66
N LEU A 115 20.17 -10.87 -9.23
CA LEU A 115 19.82 -11.33 -10.56
C LEU A 115 20.51 -10.45 -11.61
N ASP A 116 20.96 -11.05 -12.72
CA ASP A 116 21.41 -10.31 -13.91
C ASP A 116 20.20 -9.67 -14.63
N TRP A 117 19.68 -8.58 -14.06
CA TRP A 117 18.51 -7.86 -14.57
C TRP A 117 18.71 -7.36 -16.00
N GLU A 118 19.94 -6.98 -16.38
CA GLU A 118 20.23 -6.53 -17.74
C GLU A 118 20.01 -7.66 -18.75
N LYS A 119 20.52 -8.87 -18.47
CA LYS A 119 20.29 -10.06 -19.28
C LYS A 119 18.79 -10.33 -19.44
N TYR A 120 18.02 -10.38 -18.35
CA TYR A 120 16.59 -10.74 -18.43
C TYR A 120 15.75 -9.63 -19.06
N HIS A 121 16.00 -8.35 -18.76
CA HIS A 121 15.28 -7.24 -19.41
C HIS A 121 15.54 -7.20 -20.92
N LYS A 122 16.78 -7.47 -21.36
CA LYS A 122 17.10 -7.53 -22.79
C LYS A 122 16.39 -8.69 -23.50
N ALA A 123 16.21 -9.82 -22.82
CA ALA A 123 15.60 -11.02 -23.40
C ALA A 123 14.06 -11.00 -23.34
N TYR A 124 13.46 -10.42 -22.29
CA TYR A 124 12.04 -10.57 -21.99
C TYR A 124 11.29 -9.23 -21.77
N GLY A 125 11.97 -8.08 -21.74
CA GLY A 125 11.39 -6.77 -21.41
C GLY A 125 11.26 -6.51 -19.91
N GLU A 126 10.67 -5.38 -19.49
CA GLU A 126 10.51 -5.04 -18.05
C GLU A 126 9.41 -5.84 -17.33
N THR A 127 8.42 -6.37 -18.07
CA THR A 127 7.35 -7.20 -17.50
C THR A 127 7.61 -8.66 -17.86
N MET A 128 7.86 -9.50 -16.86
CA MET A 128 8.12 -10.93 -17.08
C MET A 128 7.64 -11.81 -15.93
N ARG A 129 7.24 -13.04 -16.28
CA ARG A 129 7.01 -14.14 -15.34
C ARG A 129 8.34 -14.83 -15.01
N LEU A 130 9.15 -14.14 -14.21
CA LEU A 130 10.50 -14.56 -13.83
C LEU A 130 10.52 -15.94 -13.19
N ASP A 131 9.49 -16.28 -12.42
CA ASP A 131 9.25 -17.62 -11.87
C ASP A 131 9.29 -18.72 -12.96
N ARG A 132 8.55 -18.55 -14.05
CA ARG A 132 8.48 -19.51 -15.16
C ARG A 132 9.77 -19.53 -15.99
N ILE A 133 10.48 -18.40 -16.05
CA ILE A 133 11.75 -18.29 -16.78
C ILE A 133 12.84 -19.05 -16.04
N LEU A 134 13.02 -18.76 -14.75
CA LEU A 134 14.03 -19.40 -13.91
C LEU A 134 13.75 -20.90 -13.74
N GLU A 135 12.49 -21.31 -13.62
CA GLU A 135 12.12 -22.74 -13.57
C GLU A 135 12.61 -23.50 -14.82
N LYS A 136 12.46 -22.91 -16.02
CA LYS A 136 12.98 -23.51 -17.27
C LYS A 136 14.50 -23.58 -17.33
N GLU A 137 15.18 -22.72 -16.58
CA GLU A 137 16.63 -22.71 -16.41
C GLU A 137 17.10 -23.63 -15.27
N ASN A 138 16.19 -24.42 -14.66
CA ASN A 138 16.41 -25.24 -13.47
C ASN A 138 16.88 -24.42 -12.26
N ASP A 139 16.33 -23.21 -12.12
CA ASP A 139 16.62 -22.27 -11.04
C ASP A 139 15.33 -21.85 -10.30
N SER A 140 15.48 -21.14 -9.18
CA SER A 140 14.38 -20.66 -8.36
C SER A 140 14.53 -19.18 -8.03
N VAL A 141 13.43 -18.44 -8.20
CA VAL A 141 13.37 -17.02 -7.85
C VAL A 141 13.64 -16.75 -6.36
N ASN A 142 13.40 -17.72 -5.47
CA ASN A 142 13.69 -17.59 -4.03
C ASN A 142 15.17 -17.29 -3.73
N ARG A 143 16.08 -17.58 -4.66
CA ARG A 143 17.53 -17.33 -4.53
C ARG A 143 17.91 -15.88 -4.75
N TYR A 144 17.06 -15.10 -5.40
CA TYR A 144 17.41 -13.79 -5.94
C TYR A 144 16.65 -12.67 -5.25
N ARG A 145 17.27 -11.50 -5.17
CA ARG A 145 16.60 -10.24 -4.85
C ARG A 145 15.71 -9.84 -6.03
N ALA A 146 14.53 -10.46 -6.13
CA ALA A 146 13.61 -10.24 -7.25
C ALA A 146 12.13 -10.36 -6.87
N CYS A 147 11.36 -9.30 -7.07
CA CYS A 147 9.96 -9.20 -6.67
C CYS A 147 9.02 -9.43 -7.87
N LYS A 148 7.94 -10.21 -7.68
CA LYS A 148 6.83 -10.34 -8.64
C LYS A 148 6.02 -9.06 -8.73
N GLN A 149 5.71 -8.53 -7.56
CA GLN A 149 4.79 -7.42 -7.37
C GLN A 149 5.19 -6.58 -6.14
N ALA A 150 4.49 -5.47 -5.93
CA ALA A 150 4.75 -4.62 -4.79
C ALA A 150 4.47 -5.36 -3.47
N ASP A 151 5.46 -5.37 -2.58
CA ASP A 151 5.36 -5.88 -1.21
C ASP A 151 5.62 -4.73 -0.22
N VAL A 152 6.87 -4.29 -0.05
CA VAL A 152 7.20 -3.09 0.72
C VAL A 152 6.53 -1.85 0.15
N LEU A 153 6.55 -1.69 -1.18
CA LEU A 153 5.89 -0.55 -1.84
C LEU A 153 4.36 -0.57 -1.70
N MET A 154 3.77 -1.70 -1.29
CA MET A 154 2.35 -1.75 -0.97
C MET A 154 2.02 -0.90 0.28
N LEU A 155 2.97 -0.74 1.22
CA LEU A 155 2.81 0.16 2.35
C LEU A 155 2.66 1.62 1.89
N LEU A 156 3.44 2.04 0.88
CA LEU A 156 3.35 3.37 0.28
C LEU A 156 2.06 3.59 -0.53
N TYR A 157 1.40 2.51 -0.95
CA TYR A 157 0.11 2.56 -1.61
C TYR A 157 -1.04 2.71 -0.62
N LEU A 158 -0.97 1.99 0.50
CA LEU A 158 -2.04 1.94 1.50
C LEU A 158 -2.05 3.14 2.45
N PHE A 159 -0.88 3.69 2.76
CA PHE A 159 -0.72 4.68 3.83
C PHE A 159 -0.17 6.00 3.31
N SER A 160 -0.58 7.09 3.96
CA SER A 160 0.08 8.39 3.80
C SER A 160 1.51 8.35 4.36
N SER A 161 2.36 9.31 3.96
CA SER A 161 3.71 9.43 4.53
C SER A 161 3.68 9.62 6.05
N ASP A 162 2.72 10.40 6.54
CA ASP A 162 2.59 10.74 7.95
C ASP A 162 2.22 9.49 8.77
N GLU A 163 1.25 8.70 8.31
CA GLU A 163 0.86 7.44 8.98
C GLU A 163 2.00 6.41 9.01
N LEU A 164 2.78 6.31 7.93
CA LEU A 164 3.96 5.44 7.89
C LEU A 164 4.99 5.86 8.92
N ILE A 165 5.34 7.15 8.93
CA ILE A 165 6.31 7.72 9.86
C ILE A 165 5.84 7.50 11.31
N ASP A 166 4.56 7.76 11.61
CA ASP A 166 4.00 7.60 12.95
C ASP A 166 4.08 6.16 13.45
N ILE A 167 3.74 5.18 12.61
CA ILE A 167 3.79 3.77 12.99
C ILE A 167 5.24 3.30 13.14
N PHE A 168 6.15 3.68 12.24
CA PHE A 168 7.57 3.34 12.39
C PHE A 168 8.19 3.96 13.65
N ASN A 169 7.91 5.24 13.92
CA ASN A 169 8.38 5.92 15.14
C ASN A 169 7.82 5.25 16.40
N ARG A 170 6.54 4.85 16.38
CA ARG A 170 5.93 4.09 17.48
C ARG A 170 6.62 2.74 17.72
N LEU A 171 7.06 2.09 16.65
CA LEU A 171 7.87 0.88 16.71
C LEU A 171 9.34 1.19 17.09
N GLY A 172 9.71 2.42 17.38
CA GLY A 172 11.08 2.79 17.74
C GLY A 172 12.07 2.73 16.57
N TYR A 173 11.59 2.88 15.33
CA TYR A 173 12.42 3.10 14.15
C TYR A 173 12.40 4.58 13.79
N GLU A 174 13.57 5.19 13.58
CA GLU A 174 13.67 6.56 13.08
C GLU A 174 13.43 6.56 11.55
N PHE A 175 12.17 6.50 11.14
CA PHE A 175 11.79 6.53 9.73
C PHE A 175 11.47 7.96 9.30
N ARG A 176 12.17 8.44 8.29
CA ARG A 176 12.07 9.80 7.77
C ARG A 176 11.53 9.80 6.33
N ALA A 177 10.93 10.92 5.93
CA ALA A 177 10.30 11.06 4.62
C ALA A 177 11.28 10.89 3.44
N ASP A 178 12.57 11.20 3.62
CA ASP A 178 13.64 11.00 2.62
C ASP A 178 13.93 9.51 2.34
N GLN A 179 13.57 8.60 3.24
CA GLN A 179 13.69 7.16 3.01
C GLN A 179 12.62 6.60 2.08
N ILE A 180 11.50 7.31 1.86
CA ILE A 180 10.45 6.86 0.95
C ILE A 180 10.99 6.77 -0.49
N PRO A 181 11.60 7.83 -1.07
CA PRO A 181 12.27 7.74 -2.38
C PRO A 181 13.34 6.64 -2.47
N GLU A 182 14.11 6.39 -1.40
CA GLU A 182 15.12 5.32 -1.36
C GLU A 182 14.48 3.93 -1.54
N ASN A 183 13.40 3.66 -0.80
CA ASN A 183 12.64 2.42 -0.94
C ASN A 183 12.05 2.26 -2.35
N ILE A 184 11.47 3.34 -2.90
CA ILE A 184 10.95 3.35 -4.27
C ILE A 184 12.08 3.02 -5.27
N GLY A 185 13.24 3.67 -5.14
CA GLY A 185 14.39 3.45 -6.02
C GLY A 185 14.93 2.03 -5.94
N TYR A 186 15.04 1.47 -4.74
CA TYR A 186 15.51 0.10 -4.52
C TYR A 186 14.58 -0.93 -5.17
N TYR A 187 13.29 -0.89 -4.85
CA TYR A 187 12.32 -1.88 -5.37
C TYR A 187 12.02 -1.71 -6.86
N LYS A 188 12.18 -0.50 -7.42
CA LYS A 188 12.10 -0.24 -8.86
C LYS A 188 13.12 -1.07 -9.67
N GLN A 189 14.30 -1.31 -9.11
CA GLN A 189 15.38 -2.01 -9.82
C GLN A 189 15.19 -3.53 -9.85
N ILE A 190 14.39 -4.07 -8.92
CA ILE A 190 14.32 -5.50 -8.67
C ILE A 190 12.91 -6.08 -8.83
N THR A 191 11.97 -5.35 -9.42
CA THR A 191 10.59 -5.84 -9.62
C THR A 191 10.36 -6.23 -11.08
N SER A 192 9.94 -7.47 -11.33
CA SER A 192 9.72 -8.01 -12.68
C SER A 192 8.32 -7.75 -13.26
N HIS A 193 7.45 -7.12 -12.46
CA HIS A 193 6.04 -6.85 -12.79
C HIS A 193 5.28 -8.09 -13.32
N GLY A 194 5.56 -9.28 -12.76
CA GLY A 194 4.93 -10.55 -13.15
C GLY A 194 3.43 -10.68 -12.81
N SER A 195 2.81 -9.61 -12.32
CA SER A 195 1.40 -9.53 -11.92
C SER A 195 0.81 -8.20 -12.38
N THR A 196 -0.44 -8.22 -12.88
CA THR A 196 -1.15 -7.00 -13.28
C THR A 196 -1.34 -6.01 -12.14
N LEU A 197 -1.55 -6.52 -10.92
CA LEU A 197 -1.68 -5.70 -9.71
C LEU A 197 -0.39 -4.95 -9.38
N SER A 198 0.77 -5.51 -9.76
CA SER A 198 2.07 -4.83 -9.61
C SER A 198 2.07 -3.47 -10.32
N ARG A 199 1.51 -3.41 -11.53
CA ARG A 199 1.48 -2.18 -12.34
C ARG A 199 0.63 -1.10 -11.69
N VAL A 200 -0.55 -1.46 -11.16
CA VAL A 200 -1.41 -0.52 -10.43
C VAL A 200 -0.68 0.10 -9.25
N VAL A 201 -0.08 -0.75 -8.40
CA VAL A 201 0.59 -0.29 -7.17
C VAL A 201 1.81 0.57 -7.51
N HIS A 202 2.64 0.16 -8.47
CA HIS A 202 3.81 0.94 -8.87
C HIS A 202 3.42 2.24 -9.54
N SER A 203 2.41 2.24 -10.40
CA SER A 203 1.88 3.47 -11.01
C SER A 203 1.40 4.44 -9.93
N TRP A 204 0.72 3.96 -8.90
CA TRP A 204 0.32 4.77 -7.76
C TRP A 204 1.50 5.34 -6.99
N VAL A 205 2.49 4.52 -6.65
CA VAL A 205 3.68 4.97 -5.92
C VAL A 205 4.44 6.02 -6.73
N TYR A 206 4.62 5.78 -8.03
CA TYR A 206 5.23 6.75 -8.94
C TYR A 206 4.38 7.99 -9.18
N SER A 207 3.06 7.94 -8.94
CA SER A 207 2.21 9.12 -9.09
C SER A 207 2.69 10.28 -8.21
N ARG A 208 3.47 10.04 -7.15
CA ARG A 208 4.05 11.11 -6.32
C ARG A 208 5.52 11.40 -6.65
N SER A 209 6.27 10.43 -7.15
CA SER A 209 7.73 10.55 -7.39
C SER A 209 8.16 10.69 -8.86
N ASP A 210 7.51 10.00 -9.80
CA ASP A 210 7.85 9.92 -11.22
C ASP A 210 6.56 9.84 -12.06
N ARG A 211 5.99 11.00 -12.37
CA ARG A 211 4.61 11.09 -12.90
C ARG A 211 4.48 10.61 -14.34
N ASN A 212 5.53 10.73 -15.14
CA ASN A 212 5.52 10.22 -16.52
C ASN A 212 5.52 8.70 -16.50
N ARG A 213 6.42 8.09 -15.72
CA ARG A 213 6.42 6.62 -15.54
C ARG A 213 5.13 6.10 -14.92
N SER A 214 4.55 6.86 -13.98
CA SER A 214 3.22 6.57 -13.43
C SER A 214 2.17 6.47 -14.53
N TRP A 215 2.14 7.44 -15.45
CA TRP A 215 1.20 7.45 -16.57
C TRP A 215 1.44 6.30 -17.57
N ASP A 216 2.69 6.02 -17.90
CA ASP A 216 3.03 4.91 -18.81
C ASP A 216 2.54 3.58 -18.23
N ILE A 217 2.91 3.26 -16.98
CA ILE A 217 2.50 2.02 -16.31
C ILE A 217 0.99 1.96 -16.08
N PHE A 218 0.34 3.10 -15.81
CA PHE A 218 -1.12 3.17 -15.72
C PHE A 218 -1.76 2.79 -17.05
N THR A 219 -1.24 3.30 -18.15
CA THR A 219 -1.78 3.05 -19.50
C THR A 219 -1.63 1.57 -19.87
N ASP A 220 -0.51 0.95 -19.54
CA ASP A 220 -0.29 -0.49 -19.70
C ASP A 220 -1.27 -1.30 -18.84
N ALA A 221 -1.53 -0.89 -17.59
CA ALA A 221 -2.51 -1.55 -16.73
C ALA A 221 -3.95 -1.39 -17.25
N LEU A 222 -4.28 -0.25 -17.86
CA LEU A 222 -5.61 0.04 -18.42
C LEU A 222 -5.90 -0.79 -19.67
N LYS A 223 -4.87 -1.03 -20.49
CA LYS A 223 -4.98 -1.76 -21.76
C LYS A 223 -4.87 -3.27 -21.61
N PHE A 224 -4.36 -3.75 -20.48
CA PHE A 224 -3.96 -5.14 -20.28
C PHE A 224 -4.97 -6.18 -20.79
N ASP A 225 -6.22 -6.12 -20.32
CA ASP A 225 -7.29 -7.05 -20.73
C ASP A 225 -7.82 -6.77 -22.15
N ILE A 226 -7.68 -5.54 -22.65
CA ILE A 226 -8.15 -5.14 -23.98
C ILE A 226 -7.19 -5.64 -25.07
N GLU A 227 -5.88 -5.58 -24.80
CA GLU A 227 -4.80 -5.93 -25.73
C GLU A 227 -4.25 -7.36 -25.51
N ASP A 228 -4.73 -8.10 -24.50
CA ASP A 228 -4.27 -9.44 -24.09
C ASP A 228 -2.74 -9.55 -23.93
N GLU A 229 -2.13 -8.57 -23.25
CA GLU A 229 -0.67 -8.38 -23.24
C GLU A 229 0.14 -9.58 -22.72
N GLN A 230 -0.39 -10.39 -21.80
CA GLN A 230 0.29 -11.60 -21.30
C GLN A 230 0.07 -12.85 -22.16
N GLY A 231 -0.79 -12.78 -23.17
CA GLY A 231 -1.15 -13.89 -24.03
C GLY A 231 -1.89 -14.99 -23.27
N GLY A 232 -3.21 -14.97 -23.35
CA GLY A 232 -4.05 -16.10 -22.94
C GLY A 232 -4.45 -16.16 -21.47
N THR A 233 -4.11 -15.18 -20.63
CA THR A 233 -4.70 -15.07 -19.27
C THR A 233 -6.05 -14.36 -19.29
N THR A 234 -6.28 -13.45 -20.23
CA THR A 234 -7.56 -12.74 -20.36
C THR A 234 -8.71 -13.69 -20.69
N SER A 235 -8.44 -14.75 -21.46
CA SER A 235 -9.44 -15.79 -21.77
C SER A 235 -9.81 -16.64 -20.55
N GLU A 236 -8.97 -16.70 -19.52
CA GLU A 236 -9.27 -17.34 -18.23
C GLU A 236 -10.14 -16.44 -17.33
N GLY A 237 -10.13 -15.13 -17.56
CA GLY A 237 -10.97 -14.14 -16.90
C GLY A 237 -10.37 -12.73 -16.94
N ILE A 238 -11.23 -11.71 -16.83
CA ILE A 238 -10.79 -10.31 -16.73
C ILE A 238 -10.12 -10.03 -15.38
N HIS A 239 -9.12 -9.16 -15.37
CA HIS A 239 -8.32 -8.85 -14.19
C HIS A 239 -9.00 -7.76 -13.35
N LEU A 240 -10.10 -8.11 -12.67
CA LEU A 240 -10.92 -7.17 -11.91
C LEU A 240 -10.14 -6.29 -10.91
N GLY A 241 -9.11 -6.83 -10.26
CA GLY A 241 -8.27 -6.06 -9.34
C GLY A 241 -7.49 -4.95 -10.06
N ALA A 242 -6.97 -5.23 -11.25
CA ALA A 242 -6.30 -4.23 -12.08
C ALA A 242 -7.29 -3.18 -12.60
N MET A 243 -8.47 -3.62 -13.08
CA MET A 243 -9.53 -2.73 -13.56
C MET A 243 -10.04 -1.78 -12.45
N ALA A 244 -10.27 -2.29 -11.25
CA ALA A 244 -10.67 -1.45 -10.12
C ALA A 244 -9.53 -0.50 -9.71
N GLY A 245 -8.29 -1.00 -9.73
CA GLY A 245 -7.09 -0.22 -9.42
C GLY A 245 -6.83 0.95 -10.38
N THR A 246 -7.12 0.81 -11.67
CA THR A 246 -6.97 1.90 -12.63
C THR A 246 -7.99 3.03 -12.40
N VAL A 247 -9.24 2.69 -12.08
CA VAL A 247 -10.24 3.69 -11.65
C VAL A 247 -9.78 4.40 -10.38
N ASP A 248 -9.31 3.63 -9.40
CA ASP A 248 -8.84 4.16 -8.13
C ASP A 248 -7.63 5.10 -8.27
N LEU A 249 -6.67 4.79 -9.16
CA LEU A 249 -5.53 5.67 -9.45
C LEU A 249 -5.97 7.04 -9.96
N VAL A 250 -6.98 7.08 -10.84
CA VAL A 250 -7.53 8.35 -11.33
C VAL A 250 -8.22 9.11 -10.19
N LEU A 251 -9.03 8.41 -9.40
CA LEU A 251 -9.88 9.02 -8.37
C LEU A 251 -9.11 9.46 -7.13
N ARG A 252 -8.13 8.70 -6.68
CA ARG A 252 -7.35 9.01 -5.47
C ARG A 252 -5.89 9.38 -5.76
N GLY A 253 -5.26 8.76 -6.75
CA GLY A 253 -3.83 8.95 -7.02
C GLY A 253 -3.52 10.31 -7.66
N TYR A 254 -4.13 10.58 -8.82
CA TYR A 254 -3.89 11.84 -9.55
C TYR A 254 -4.63 13.04 -8.97
N SER A 255 -5.80 12.83 -8.36
CA SER A 255 -6.49 13.87 -7.58
C SER A 255 -5.79 14.18 -6.25
N GLY A 256 -4.94 13.28 -5.76
CA GLY A 256 -4.36 13.33 -4.42
C GLY A 256 -5.43 13.27 -3.33
N MET A 257 -6.51 12.50 -3.54
CA MET A 257 -7.61 12.35 -2.60
C MET A 257 -7.21 11.48 -1.41
N GLU A 258 -7.42 11.99 -0.20
CA GLU A 258 -7.13 11.29 1.05
C GLU A 258 -8.15 11.69 2.13
N ILE A 259 -8.48 10.79 3.05
CA ILE A 259 -9.29 11.10 4.23
C ILE A 259 -8.35 11.12 5.43
N ARG A 260 -8.25 12.27 6.10
CA ARG A 260 -7.38 12.45 7.27
C ARG A 260 -7.97 13.48 8.23
N GLU A 261 -7.99 13.15 9.52
CA GLU A 261 -8.54 14.01 10.58
C GLU A 261 -9.96 14.52 10.27
N ASP A 262 -10.86 13.62 9.84
CA ASP A 262 -12.24 13.97 9.47
C ASP A 262 -12.39 14.95 8.29
N VAL A 263 -11.32 15.21 7.55
CA VAL A 263 -11.29 16.08 6.37
C VAL A 263 -11.06 15.24 5.10
N LEU A 264 -11.79 15.55 4.03
CA LEU A 264 -11.50 15.03 2.70
C LEU A 264 -10.49 15.95 2.01
N TRP A 265 -9.24 15.51 1.90
CA TRP A 265 -8.14 16.25 1.32
C TRP A 265 -7.98 15.98 -0.18
N PHE A 266 -7.55 17.01 -0.91
CA PHE A 266 -7.14 16.95 -2.30
C PHE A 266 -5.81 17.69 -2.48
N ASN A 267 -4.83 16.98 -3.05
CA ASN A 267 -3.57 17.57 -3.51
C ASN A 267 -3.32 17.20 -4.98
N PRO A 268 -4.14 17.75 -5.90
CA PRO A 268 -4.14 17.30 -7.28
C PRO A 268 -2.84 17.67 -7.97
N ARG A 269 -2.40 16.73 -8.80
CA ARG A 269 -1.31 16.91 -9.75
C ARG A 269 -1.62 15.93 -10.88
N LEU A 270 -1.98 16.40 -12.06
CA LEU A 270 -2.29 15.50 -13.18
C LEU A 270 -1.02 15.20 -13.99
N PRO A 271 -0.88 14.00 -14.59
CA PRO A 271 0.15 13.73 -15.61
C PRO A 271 -0.01 14.66 -16.82
N GLY A 272 1.00 14.72 -17.67
CA GLY A 272 1.05 15.67 -18.79
C GLY A 272 -0.10 15.46 -19.79
N GLU A 273 -0.44 14.20 -19.98
CA GLU A 273 -1.38 13.62 -20.94
C GLU A 273 -2.84 13.77 -20.47
N LEU A 274 -3.06 13.81 -19.14
CA LEU A 274 -4.39 13.94 -18.54
C LEU A 274 -4.75 15.41 -18.32
N LYS A 275 -5.55 15.98 -19.23
CA LYS A 275 -5.93 17.39 -19.22
C LYS A 275 -6.85 17.76 -18.06
N GLU A 276 -7.84 16.91 -17.81
CA GLU A 276 -8.83 17.09 -16.76
C GLU A 276 -9.42 15.74 -16.31
N ILE A 277 -9.96 15.73 -15.10
CA ILE A 277 -10.78 14.63 -14.56
C ILE A 277 -12.05 15.21 -13.93
N SER A 278 -13.16 14.52 -14.16
CA SER A 278 -14.45 14.84 -13.55
C SER A 278 -15.06 13.61 -12.94
N PHE A 279 -15.53 13.70 -11.71
CA PHE A 279 -16.20 12.58 -11.05
C PHE A 279 -17.14 13.06 -9.95
N HIS A 280 -18.06 12.15 -9.59
CA HIS A 280 -18.91 12.30 -8.42
C HIS A 280 -18.40 11.38 -7.30
N LEU A 281 -18.39 11.88 -6.09
CA LEU A 281 -18.10 11.06 -4.90
C LEU A 281 -19.14 11.32 -3.82
N ARG A 282 -19.30 10.34 -2.93
CA ARG A 282 -20.14 10.49 -1.75
C ARG A 282 -19.28 10.51 -0.49
N TYR A 283 -19.26 11.62 0.23
CA TYR A 283 -18.51 11.80 1.47
C TYR A 283 -19.44 12.26 2.59
N ARG A 284 -19.48 11.52 3.71
CA ARG A 284 -20.33 11.81 4.89
C ARG A 284 -21.77 12.20 4.52
N SER A 285 -22.39 11.41 3.63
CA SER A 285 -23.76 11.62 3.12
C SER A 285 -23.99 12.84 2.21
N HIS A 286 -22.92 13.43 1.68
CA HIS A 286 -22.97 14.45 0.63
C HIS A 286 -22.43 13.89 -0.68
N TRP A 287 -23.18 14.09 -1.77
CA TRP A 287 -22.71 13.93 -3.14
C TRP A 287 -22.01 15.21 -3.56
N ILE A 288 -20.76 15.07 -3.99
CA ILE A 288 -19.88 16.16 -4.37
C ILE A 288 -19.45 15.94 -5.82
N LYS A 289 -19.58 16.96 -6.66
CA LYS A 289 -18.99 16.97 -8.00
C LYS A 289 -17.60 17.57 -7.94
N MET A 290 -16.65 16.85 -8.51
CA MET A 290 -15.26 17.27 -8.64
C MET A 290 -14.96 17.52 -10.11
N HIS A 291 -14.36 18.66 -10.42
CA HIS A 291 -13.69 18.91 -11.70
C HIS A 291 -12.28 19.40 -11.43
N ILE A 292 -11.28 18.67 -11.90
CA ILE A 292 -9.87 18.94 -11.65
C ILE A 292 -9.19 19.06 -13.01
N THR A 293 -8.46 20.14 -13.20
CA THR A 293 -7.56 20.35 -14.34
C THR A 293 -6.13 20.50 -13.83
N ARG A 294 -5.18 20.76 -14.73
CA ARG A 294 -3.81 21.11 -14.33
C ARG A 294 -3.65 22.47 -13.65
N ARG A 295 -4.67 23.33 -13.71
CA ARG A 295 -4.59 24.73 -13.24
C ARG A 295 -5.60 25.06 -12.15
N LYS A 296 -6.68 24.28 -12.04
CA LYS A 296 -7.77 24.54 -11.13
C LYS A 296 -8.44 23.27 -10.64
N ILE A 297 -9.03 23.36 -9.46
CA ILE A 297 -9.95 22.39 -8.89
C ILE A 297 -11.25 23.13 -8.59
N SER A 298 -12.38 22.56 -9.00
CA SER A 298 -13.68 22.98 -8.53
C SER A 298 -14.38 21.85 -7.79
N VAL A 299 -15.08 22.25 -6.74
CA VAL A 299 -15.84 21.38 -5.85
C VAL A 299 -17.25 21.97 -5.76
N GLU A 300 -18.24 21.17 -6.15
CA GLU A 300 -19.64 21.55 -6.16
C GLU A 300 -20.43 20.60 -5.25
N PHE A 301 -21.24 21.17 -4.37
CA PHE A 301 -22.22 20.39 -3.63
C PHE A 301 -23.36 20.03 -4.56
N ASP A 302 -23.60 18.73 -4.79
CA ASP A 302 -24.74 18.29 -5.60
C ASP A 302 -25.99 18.09 -4.74
N ARG A 303 -25.91 17.20 -3.74
CA ARG A 303 -27.04 16.87 -2.85
C ARG A 303 -26.56 16.16 -1.59
N GLY A 304 -27.27 16.31 -0.48
CA GLY A 304 -26.93 15.65 0.78
C GLY A 304 -27.78 16.16 1.94
N TRP A 305 -27.70 15.48 3.08
CA TRP A 305 -28.59 15.70 4.23
C TRP A 305 -27.89 15.73 5.60
N ALA A 306 -26.55 15.68 5.61
CA ALA A 306 -25.77 15.71 6.84
C ALA A 306 -25.27 17.12 7.19
N ASN A 307 -24.58 17.23 8.33
CA ASN A 307 -23.89 18.44 8.74
C ASN A 307 -22.81 18.86 7.71
N PRO A 308 -22.39 20.13 7.70
CA PRO A 308 -21.27 20.60 6.88
C PRO A 308 -20.03 19.71 7.04
N VAL A 309 -19.26 19.58 5.96
CA VAL A 309 -18.03 18.78 5.93
C VAL A 309 -16.83 19.63 5.63
N GLU A 310 -15.67 19.22 6.13
CA GLU A 310 -14.41 19.87 5.81
C GLU A 310 -13.80 19.23 4.56
N ILE A 311 -13.44 20.08 3.60
CA ILE A 311 -12.69 19.72 2.41
C ILE A 311 -11.37 20.48 2.43
N GLY A 312 -10.27 19.76 2.33
CA GLY A 312 -8.93 20.31 2.33
C GLY A 312 -8.36 20.36 0.92
N ILE A 313 -7.83 21.50 0.48
CA ILE A 313 -7.23 21.66 -0.84
C ILE A 313 -5.86 22.33 -0.68
N LYS A 314 -4.79 21.66 -1.14
CA LYS A 314 -3.40 22.16 -1.06
C LYS A 314 -3.01 22.65 0.36
N GLY A 315 -3.45 21.93 1.40
CA GLY A 315 -3.15 22.24 2.80
C GLY A 315 -4.09 23.27 3.46
N LYS A 316 -5.05 23.83 2.73
CA LYS A 316 -6.06 24.76 3.29
C LYS A 316 -7.42 24.07 3.45
N LYS A 317 -8.03 24.20 4.63
CA LYS A 317 -9.36 23.66 4.94
C LYS A 317 -10.48 24.63 4.53
N TYR A 318 -11.59 24.07 4.07
CA TYR A 318 -12.80 24.76 3.68
C TYR A 318 -14.02 24.01 4.22
N THR A 319 -14.86 24.70 4.98
CA THR A 319 -16.15 24.16 5.42
C THR A 319 -17.15 24.23 4.28
N PHE A 320 -17.70 23.08 3.90
CA PHE A 320 -18.60 22.94 2.77
C PHE A 320 -20.01 22.60 3.24
N LYS A 321 -20.97 23.41 2.83
CA LYS A 321 -22.40 23.35 3.15
C LYS A 321 -23.21 23.04 1.89
N LYS A 322 -24.52 22.90 2.08
CA LYS A 322 -25.47 22.71 0.99
C LYS A 322 -25.39 23.88 0.01
N ASP A 323 -25.42 23.56 -1.29
CA ASP A 323 -25.40 24.51 -2.41
C ASP A 323 -24.09 25.31 -2.57
N ASP A 324 -23.03 24.94 -1.85
CA ASP A 324 -21.71 25.56 -2.00
C ASP A 324 -21.04 25.14 -3.32
N TYR A 325 -20.30 26.08 -3.89
CA TYR A 325 -19.39 25.88 -5.01
C TYR A 325 -18.10 26.64 -4.73
N ILE A 326 -16.97 26.00 -4.94
CA ILE A 326 -15.66 26.64 -4.85
C ILE A 326 -14.81 26.26 -6.06
N GLU A 327 -14.09 27.24 -6.59
CA GLU A 327 -13.04 27.06 -7.60
C GLU A 327 -11.74 27.65 -7.09
N ILE A 328 -10.66 26.88 -7.14
CA ILE A 328 -9.33 27.25 -6.64
C ILE A 328 -8.31 27.00 -7.74
N ASN A 329 -7.40 27.96 -7.93
CA ASN A 329 -6.21 27.78 -8.77
C ASN A 329 -5.16 26.94 -8.04
N LEU A 330 -4.56 25.97 -8.74
CA LEU A 330 -3.68 24.91 -8.20
C LEU A 330 -2.18 25.21 -8.24
#